data_AF-A0A5J4P5I9-F1
#
_entry.id   AF-A0A5J4P5I9-F1
#
_cell.length_a   1.000
_cell.length_b   1.000
_cell.length_c   1.000
_cell.angle_alpha   90.00
_cell.angle_beta   90.00
_cell.angle_gamma   90.00
#
_symmetry.space_group_name_H-M   'P 1'
#
loop_
_entity.id
_entity.type
_entity.pdbx_description
1 polymer ?
#
loop_
_entity_poly.entity_id
_entity_poly.type
_entity_poly.pdbx_seq_one_letter_code
_entity_poly.pdbx_strand_id
1 'polypeptide(L)'
;SGVSTTVNRVTSDSFYVPATAVSIFGTIQPAILDKIFSKDKDKNGLAARFTFGMPDGLLPPKWSDEEVDEELVKPYYDAIQQLLDIELSTDEKGEPVPTIIKFTQEAFERMLKWHNGNEFYNKIIEEKGHSYYEAFVKLDNYALRYALILQMIYASVDDGSKDEVGI
;
A
#
# COMPACT_ATOMS: atom_id res chain seq x y z
N SER A 1 5.16 1.74 -9.52
CA SER A 1 6.01 1.96 -10.70
C SER A 1 6.68 3.29 -10.55
N GLY A 2 8.01 3.32 -10.50
CA GLY A 2 8.77 4.56 -10.50
C GLY A 2 9.43 4.75 -11.86
N VAL A 3 9.09 5.83 -12.55
CA VAL A 3 9.76 6.23 -13.78
C VAL A 3 10.78 7.28 -13.38
N SER A 4 12.03 7.08 -13.78
CA SER A 4 13.07 8.01 -13.44
C SER A 4 12.81 9.38 -14.05
N THR A 5 13.03 10.43 -13.27
CA THR A 5 12.78 11.81 -13.69
C THR A 5 14.05 12.64 -13.53
N THR A 6 14.32 13.49 -14.52
CA THR A 6 15.37 14.50 -14.44
C THR A 6 14.76 15.77 -13.87
N VAL A 7 15.28 16.23 -12.73
CA VAL A 7 14.85 17.51 -12.14
C VAL A 7 15.70 18.62 -12.71
N ASN A 8 15.09 19.51 -13.50
CA ASN A 8 15.74 20.72 -14.00
C ASN A 8 15.42 21.90 -13.08
N ARG A 9 16.45 22.46 -12.43
CA ARG A 9 16.33 23.70 -11.66
C ARG A 9 17.08 24.82 -12.38
N VAL A 10 16.48 26.01 -12.42
CA VAL A 10 17.03 27.18 -13.13
C VAL A 10 18.34 27.69 -12.50
N THR A 11 18.62 27.33 -11.24
CA THR A 11 19.74 27.86 -10.44
C THR A 11 20.67 26.78 -9.85
N SER A 12 20.53 25.51 -10.23
CA SER A 12 21.39 24.42 -9.74
C SER A 12 21.52 23.30 -10.76
N ASP A 13 22.55 22.46 -10.60
CA ASP A 13 22.77 21.31 -11.46
C ASP A 13 21.55 20.37 -11.46
N SER A 14 21.22 19.83 -12.64
CA SER A 14 20.19 18.83 -12.82
C SER A 14 20.63 17.50 -12.22
N PHE A 15 19.77 16.84 -11.45
CA PHE A 15 20.05 15.51 -10.92
C PHE A 15 18.97 14.51 -11.33
N TYR A 16 19.39 13.26 -11.46
CA TYR A 16 18.57 12.12 -11.85
C TYR A 16 18.08 11.41 -10.61
N VAL A 17 16.76 11.19 -10.51
CA VAL A 17 16.17 10.41 -9.43
C VAL A 17 15.72 9.06 -10.00
N PRO A 18 16.45 7.95 -9.73
CA PRO A 18 16.00 6.63 -10.12
C PRO A 18 14.70 6.28 -9.39
N ALA A 19 13.81 5.55 -10.06
CA ALA A 19 12.62 4.94 -9.46
C ALA A 19 11.70 5.88 -8.65
N THR A 20 11.45 7.10 -9.14
CA THR A 20 10.60 8.09 -8.45
C THR A 20 9.19 7.56 -8.16
N ALA A 21 8.81 7.49 -6.89
CA ALA A 21 7.46 7.12 -6.46
C ALA A 21 6.84 8.24 -5.62
N VAL A 22 5.51 8.39 -5.71
CA VAL A 22 4.74 9.33 -4.90
C VAL A 22 3.63 8.57 -4.20
N SER A 23 3.57 8.71 -2.87
CA SER A 23 2.48 8.18 -2.05
C SER A 23 1.43 9.25 -1.85
N ILE A 24 0.17 8.93 -2.18
CA ILE A 24 -0.99 9.82 -2.00
C ILE A 24 -1.98 9.10 -1.10
N PHE A 25 -2.34 9.73 0.02
CA PHE A 25 -3.36 9.26 0.95
C PHE A 25 -4.23 10.44 1.38
N GLY A 26 -5.47 10.18 1.73
CA GLY A 26 -6.41 11.21 2.18
C GLY A 26 -7.85 10.87 1.86
N THR A 27 -8.73 11.84 2.11
CA THR A 27 -10.17 11.73 1.83
C THR A 27 -10.53 12.48 0.57
N ILE A 28 -11.59 12.04 -0.09
CA ILE A 28 -12.18 12.71 -1.24
C ILE A 28 -13.69 12.71 -1.09
N GLN A 29 -14.34 13.83 -1.41
CA GLN A 29 -15.80 13.90 -1.42
C GLN A 29 -16.34 13.01 -2.55
N PRO A 30 -17.37 12.18 -2.32
CA PRO A 30 -17.92 11.29 -3.35
C PRO A 30 -18.31 12.01 -4.65
N ALA A 31 -18.93 13.19 -4.55
CA ALA A 31 -19.30 13.97 -5.73
C ALA A 31 -18.09 14.43 -6.56
N ILE A 32 -16.95 14.70 -5.92
CA ILE A 32 -15.70 15.06 -6.59
C ILE A 32 -15.04 13.80 -7.18
N LEU A 33 -15.08 12.68 -6.46
CA LEU A 33 -14.63 11.38 -6.95
C LEU A 33 -15.32 11.03 -8.28
N ASP A 34 -16.66 11.11 -8.31
CA ASP A 34 -17.46 10.86 -9.51
C ASP A 34 -17.05 11.79 -10.66
N LYS A 35 -16.81 13.06 -10.39
CA LYS A 35 -16.39 14.03 -11.42
C LYS A 35 -14.99 13.75 -11.98
N ILE A 36 -14.06 13.27 -11.15
CA ILE A 36 -12.68 13.00 -11.56
C ILE A 36 -12.59 11.69 -12.33
N PHE A 37 -13.36 10.67 -11.95
CA PHE A 37 -13.24 9.31 -12.46
C PHE A 37 -14.37 8.87 -13.43
N SER A 38 -15.38 9.69 -13.70
CA SER A 38 -16.49 9.30 -14.60
C SER A 38 -16.28 9.56 -16.11
N LYS A 39 -17.06 8.78 -16.88
CA LYS A 39 -17.47 8.89 -18.29
C LYS A 39 -16.44 8.73 -19.42
N ASP A 40 -15.18 9.14 -19.27
CA ASP A 40 -14.16 8.92 -20.31
C ASP A 40 -12.73 8.76 -19.77
N LYS A 41 -12.52 9.04 -18.48
CA LYS A 41 -11.20 9.07 -17.84
C LYS A 41 -10.76 7.74 -17.23
N ASP A 42 -11.65 6.76 -17.14
CA ASP A 42 -11.32 5.42 -16.64
C ASP A 42 -10.30 4.69 -17.55
N LYS A 43 -10.27 5.06 -18.84
CA LYS A 43 -9.36 4.49 -19.84
C LYS A 43 -7.88 4.83 -19.65
N ASN A 44 -7.53 5.81 -18.81
CA ASN A 44 -6.12 6.15 -18.54
C ASN A 44 -5.51 5.32 -17.39
N GLY A 45 -6.31 4.45 -16.76
CA GLY A 45 -5.91 3.60 -15.65
C GLY A 45 -5.55 4.34 -14.37
N LEU A 46 -5.86 5.64 -14.24
CA LEU A 46 -5.59 6.44 -13.05
C LEU A 46 -6.40 5.93 -11.86
N ALA A 47 -7.69 5.65 -12.05
CA ALA A 47 -8.57 5.12 -10.99
C ALA A 47 -7.99 3.84 -10.40
N ALA A 48 -7.51 2.96 -11.28
CA ALA A 48 -6.96 1.66 -10.92
C ALA A 48 -5.55 1.73 -10.28
N ARG A 49 -5.02 2.92 -9.96
CA ARG A 49 -3.81 3.15 -9.15
C ARG A 49 -4.13 3.54 -7.70
N PHE A 50 -5.39 3.84 -7.40
CA PHE A 50 -5.85 4.15 -6.05
C PHE A 50 -6.56 2.93 -5.45
N THR A 51 -6.44 2.78 -4.13
CA THR A 51 -7.25 1.84 -3.34
C THR A 51 -8.27 2.66 -2.57
N PHE A 52 -9.54 2.59 -2.96
CA PHE A 52 -10.61 3.36 -2.32
C PHE A 52 -11.25 2.57 -1.18
N GLY A 53 -11.41 3.21 -0.02
CA GLY A 53 -12.24 2.71 1.08
C GLY A 53 -13.48 3.59 1.22
N MET A 54 -14.66 2.99 1.10
CA MET A 54 -15.95 3.67 1.29
C MET A 54 -16.79 2.83 2.27
N PRO A 55 -16.62 3.02 3.58
CA PRO A 55 -17.39 2.29 4.58
C PRO A 55 -18.85 2.75 4.57
N ASP A 56 -19.76 1.80 4.65
CA ASP A 56 -21.20 2.06 4.78
C ASP A 56 -21.59 2.38 6.22
N GLY A 57 -22.69 3.11 6.40
CA GLY A 57 -23.30 3.30 7.73
C GLY A 57 -22.51 4.21 8.68
N LEU A 58 -21.61 5.05 8.16
CA LEU A 58 -20.91 6.04 8.98
C LEU A 58 -21.90 6.96 9.69
N LEU A 59 -21.87 6.95 11.02
CA LEU A 59 -22.56 7.93 11.84
C LEU A 59 -21.77 9.24 11.85
N PRO A 60 -22.42 10.40 12.03
CA PRO A 60 -21.70 11.65 12.28
C PRO A 60 -20.70 11.46 13.43
N PRO A 61 -19.43 11.86 13.27
CA PRO A 61 -18.46 11.72 14.34
C PRO A 61 -18.94 12.51 15.56
N LYS A 62 -18.94 11.87 16.72
CA LYS A 62 -19.19 12.55 17.98
C LYS A 62 -17.89 13.21 18.42
N TRP A 63 -18.00 14.38 19.04
CA TRP A 63 -16.86 15.00 19.70
C TRP A 63 -16.45 14.11 20.87
N SER A 64 -15.16 13.85 20.98
CA SER A 64 -14.53 13.10 22.07
C SER A 64 -13.37 13.93 22.58
N ASP A 65 -13.14 13.90 23.89
CA ASP A 65 -11.93 14.39 24.55
C ASP A 65 -10.86 13.28 24.71
N GLU A 66 -11.12 12.10 24.16
CA GLU A 66 -10.11 11.03 24.05
C GLU A 66 -8.93 11.51 23.20
N GLU A 67 -7.78 11.67 23.84
CA GLU A 67 -6.51 11.91 23.18
C GLU A 67 -5.74 10.61 22.97
N VAL A 68 -4.71 10.67 22.14
CA VAL A 68 -3.78 9.54 21.99
C VAL A 68 -3.04 9.35 23.30
N ASP A 69 -2.96 8.10 23.77
CA ASP A 69 -2.19 7.77 24.97
C ASP A 69 -0.72 8.20 24.81
N GLU A 70 -0.27 9.09 25.70
CA GLU A 70 1.10 9.62 25.67
C GLU A 70 2.15 8.51 25.80
N GLU A 71 1.82 7.39 26.46
CA GLU A 71 2.71 6.24 26.59
C GLU A 71 2.99 5.56 25.23
N LEU A 72 2.11 5.73 24.23
CA LEU A 72 2.27 5.16 22.88
C LEU A 72 3.12 6.02 21.95
N VAL A 73 3.35 7.30 22.29
CA VAL A 73 4.07 8.24 21.41
C VAL A 73 5.51 7.77 21.17
N LYS A 74 6.21 7.38 22.24
CA LYS A 74 7.61 6.93 22.14
C LYS A 74 7.72 5.58 21.42
N PRO A 75 6.98 4.51 21.78
CA PRO A 75 6.99 3.25 21.04
C PRO A 75 6.70 3.41 19.55
N TYR A 76 5.72 4.25 19.19
CA TYR A 76 5.42 4.54 17.80
C TYR A 76 6.60 5.19 17.08
N TYR A 77 7.21 6.22 17.68
CA TYR A 77 8.38 6.88 17.12
C TYR A 77 9.54 5.89 16.91
N ASP A 78 9.84 5.08 17.92
CA ASP A 78 10.93 4.11 17.87
C ASP A 78 10.69 3.07 16.77
N ALA A 79 9.46 2.56 16.62
CA ALA A 79 9.09 1.63 15.56
C ALA A 79 9.31 2.24 14.16
N ILE A 80 8.92 3.51 13.96
CA ILE A 80 9.17 4.22 12.70
C ILE A 80 10.67 4.39 12.45
N GLN A 81 11.48 4.73 13.47
CA GLN A 81 12.94 4.83 13.31
C GLN A 81 13.54 3.47 12.92
N GLN A 82 13.15 2.38 13.59
CA GLN A 82 13.64 1.05 13.25
C GLN A 82 13.36 0.68 11.78
N LEU A 83 12.19 1.05 11.26
CA LEU A 83 11.84 0.83 9.85
C LEU A 83 12.70 1.66 8.88
N LEU A 84 13.02 2.91 9.26
CA LEU A 84 13.85 3.81 8.45
C LEU A 84 15.33 3.42 8.48
N ASP A 85 15.78 2.79 9.57
CA ASP A 85 17.15 2.33 9.78
C ASP A 85 17.43 0.96 9.15
N ILE A 86 16.46 0.36 8.45
CA ILE A 86 16.68 -0.90 7.72
C ILE A 86 17.73 -0.69 6.63
N GLU A 87 18.86 -1.38 6.77
CA GLU A 87 19.90 -1.38 5.75
C GLU A 87 19.40 -2.02 4.46
N LEU A 88 19.49 -1.24 3.37
CA LEU A 88 19.20 -1.72 2.03
C LEU A 88 20.49 -2.22 1.39
N SER A 89 20.43 -3.41 0.81
CA SER A 89 21.53 -3.90 -0.03
C SER A 89 21.68 -2.99 -1.26
N THR A 90 22.91 -2.81 -1.74
CA THR A 90 23.19 -2.02 -2.94
C THR A 90 23.94 -2.83 -3.98
N ASP A 91 23.78 -2.49 -5.26
CA ASP A 91 24.54 -3.09 -6.35
C ASP A 91 25.94 -2.46 -6.49
N GLU A 92 26.72 -2.91 -7.49
CA GLU A 92 28.07 -2.39 -7.77
C GLU A 92 28.11 -0.87 -8.05
N LYS A 93 26.96 -0.25 -8.36
CA LYS A 93 26.84 1.19 -8.63
C LYS A 93 26.33 1.95 -7.41
N GLY A 94 26.10 1.28 -6.28
CA GLY A 94 25.55 1.88 -5.07
C GLY A 94 24.03 2.06 -5.12
N GLU A 95 23.34 1.48 -6.09
CA GLU A 95 21.88 1.59 -6.21
C GLU A 95 21.18 0.56 -5.30
N PRO A 96 20.14 0.93 -4.54
CA PRO A 96 19.41 0.00 -3.69
C PRO A 96 18.81 -1.18 -4.46
N VAL A 97 19.04 -2.40 -3.98
CA VAL A 97 18.51 -3.65 -4.51
C VAL A 97 17.45 -4.20 -3.54
N PRO A 98 16.26 -4.59 -4.03
CA PRO A 98 15.22 -5.16 -3.17
C PRO A 98 15.65 -6.47 -2.51
N THR A 99 15.45 -6.56 -1.19
CA THR A 99 15.53 -7.83 -0.46
C THR A 99 14.25 -8.63 -0.65
N ILE A 100 14.37 -9.91 -1.01
CA ILE A 100 13.21 -10.80 -1.18
C ILE A 100 12.88 -11.45 0.17
N ILE A 101 11.75 -11.04 0.74
CA ILE A 101 11.17 -11.64 1.95
C ILE A 101 10.09 -12.64 1.53
N LYS A 102 10.18 -13.88 2.02
CA LYS A 102 9.25 -14.96 1.69
C LYS A 102 8.17 -15.08 2.76
N PHE A 103 7.05 -15.71 2.43
CA PHE A 103 6.10 -16.13 3.44
C PHE A 103 6.64 -17.33 4.23
N THR A 104 6.20 -17.47 5.49
CA THR A 104 6.21 -18.76 6.16
C THR A 104 5.35 -19.76 5.37
N GLN A 105 5.59 -21.06 5.56
CA GLN A 105 4.78 -22.09 4.88
C GLN A 105 3.28 -21.92 5.17
N GLU A 106 2.92 -21.67 6.43
CA GLU A 106 1.54 -21.50 6.87
C GLU A 106 0.88 -20.25 6.27
N ALA A 107 1.59 -19.10 6.28
CA ALA A 107 1.08 -17.86 5.70
C ALA A 107 0.92 -17.99 4.18
N PHE A 108 1.83 -18.69 3.50
CA PHE A 108 1.75 -18.94 2.07
C PHE A 108 0.54 -19.80 1.71
N GLU A 109 0.28 -20.87 2.47
CA GLU A 109 -0.91 -21.71 2.28
C GLU A 109 -2.20 -20.93 2.46
N ARG A 110 -2.25 -20.03 3.44
CA ARG A 110 -3.40 -19.15 3.67
C ARG A 110 -3.59 -18.17 2.51
N MET A 111 -2.52 -17.56 2.02
CA MET A 111 -2.56 -16.68 0.85
C MET A 111 -3.04 -17.42 -0.40
N LEU A 112 -2.55 -18.64 -0.64
CA LEU A 112 -3.01 -19.48 -1.75
C LEU A 112 -4.49 -19.82 -1.63
N LYS A 113 -4.96 -20.20 -0.44
CA LYS A 113 -6.37 -20.51 -0.21
C LYS A 113 -7.26 -19.29 -0.44
N TRP A 114 -6.83 -18.11 0.01
CA TRP A 114 -7.54 -16.87 -0.23
C TRP A 114 -7.58 -16.51 -1.72
N HIS A 115 -6.42 -16.51 -2.40
CA HIS A 115 -6.30 -16.14 -3.80
C HIS A 115 -7.09 -17.10 -4.72
N ASN A 116 -6.93 -18.41 -4.51
CA ASN A 116 -7.59 -19.44 -5.31
C ASN A 116 -9.05 -19.68 -4.90
N GLY A 117 -9.49 -19.10 -3.78
CA GLY A 117 -10.80 -19.33 -3.20
C GLY A 117 -11.94 -19.01 -4.16
N ASN A 118 -11.72 -18.12 -5.15
CA ASN A 118 -12.57 -17.73 -6.29
C ASN A 118 -14.02 -17.30 -5.99
N GLU A 119 -14.62 -17.68 -4.85
CA GLU A 119 -15.99 -17.34 -4.45
C GLU A 119 -16.20 -15.83 -4.42
N PHE A 120 -15.20 -15.08 -3.93
CA PHE A 120 -15.24 -13.63 -3.92
C PHE A 120 -15.21 -13.02 -5.33
N TYR A 121 -14.28 -13.46 -6.18
CA TYR A 121 -14.15 -12.94 -7.55
C TYR A 121 -15.35 -13.30 -8.42
N ASN A 122 -15.83 -14.54 -8.33
CA ASN A 122 -17.01 -15.01 -9.05
C ASN A 122 -18.25 -14.20 -8.66
N LYS A 123 -18.46 -13.98 -7.37
CA LYS A 123 -19.57 -13.16 -6.87
C LYS A 123 -19.51 -11.71 -7.37
N ILE A 124 -18.33 -11.10 -7.39
CA ILE A 124 -18.15 -9.74 -7.91
C ILE A 124 -18.42 -9.67 -9.42
N ILE A 125 -17.94 -10.65 -10.20
CA ILE A 125 -18.23 -10.72 -11.64
C ILE A 125 -19.74 -10.84 -11.87
N GLU A 126 -20.41 -11.72 -11.14
CA GLU A 126 -21.86 -11.93 -11.25
C GLU A 126 -22.66 -10.67 -10.88
N GLU A 127 -22.29 -9.98 -9.79
CA GLU A 127 -23.04 -8.82 -9.29
C GLU A 127 -22.71 -7.51 -10.01
N LYS A 128 -21.47 -7.34 -10.51
CA LYS A 128 -20.92 -6.05 -10.97
C LYS A 128 -20.31 -6.08 -12.38
N GLY A 129 -20.16 -7.25 -13.00
CA GLY A 129 -19.63 -7.42 -14.35
C GLY A 129 -18.10 -7.46 -14.45
N HIS A 130 -17.60 -7.73 -15.66
CA HIS A 130 -16.17 -7.97 -15.93
C HIS A 130 -15.24 -6.78 -15.71
N SER A 131 -15.71 -5.53 -15.87
CA SER A 131 -14.87 -4.34 -15.63
C SER A 131 -14.45 -4.20 -14.16
N TYR A 132 -15.31 -4.66 -13.25
CA TYR A 132 -14.98 -4.70 -11.83
C TYR A 132 -13.91 -5.76 -11.52
N TYR A 133 -13.94 -6.91 -12.19
CA TYR A 133 -12.92 -7.95 -12.02
C TYR A 133 -11.50 -7.44 -12.25
N GLU A 134 -11.25 -6.61 -13.27
CA GLU A 134 -9.92 -6.05 -13.56
C GLU A 134 -9.39 -5.16 -12.44
N ALA A 135 -10.26 -4.43 -11.74
CA ALA A 135 -9.89 -3.66 -10.55
C ALA A 135 -9.62 -4.59 -9.36
N PHE A 136 -10.39 -5.67 -9.25
CA PHE A 136 -10.32 -6.64 -8.16
C PHE A 136 -9.10 -7.55 -8.21
N VAL A 137 -8.61 -7.96 -9.38
CA VAL A 137 -7.34 -8.70 -9.52
C VAL A 137 -6.14 -7.90 -9.00
N LYS A 138 -6.23 -6.56 -8.93
CA LYS A 138 -5.20 -5.74 -8.31
C LYS A 138 -5.16 -5.89 -6.78
N LEU A 139 -6.26 -6.34 -6.16
CA LEU A 139 -6.29 -6.63 -4.73
C LEU A 139 -5.31 -7.74 -4.36
N ASP A 140 -5.03 -8.70 -5.24
CA ASP A 140 -4.01 -9.73 -5.00
C ASP A 140 -2.65 -9.09 -4.71
N ASN A 141 -2.23 -8.14 -5.56
CA ASN A 141 -0.99 -7.41 -5.37
C ASN A 141 -1.01 -6.53 -4.11
N TYR A 142 -2.16 -5.95 -3.76
CA TYR A 142 -2.29 -5.18 -2.53
C TYR A 142 -2.24 -6.06 -1.29
N ALA A 143 -2.86 -7.24 -1.30
CA ALA A 143 -2.80 -8.19 -0.20
C ALA A 143 -1.36 -8.60 0.10
N LEU A 144 -0.57 -8.91 -0.92
CA LEU A 144 0.86 -9.21 -0.78
C LEU A 144 1.64 -8.03 -0.19
N ARG A 145 1.37 -6.81 -0.66
CA ARG A 145 2.02 -5.59 -0.13
C ARG A 145 1.64 -5.32 1.31
N TYR A 146 0.36 -5.45 1.65
CA TYR A 146 -0.11 -5.23 3.01
C TYR A 146 0.44 -6.28 3.97
N ALA A 147 0.51 -7.55 3.55
CA ALA A 147 1.13 -8.60 4.36
C ALA A 147 2.59 -8.25 4.69
N LEU A 148 3.37 -7.81 3.69
CA LEU A 148 4.74 -7.35 3.93
C LEU A 148 4.78 -6.11 4.84
N ILE A 149 3.99 -5.08 4.57
CA ILE A 149 3.97 -3.85 5.38
C ILE A 149 3.62 -4.15 6.84
N LEU A 150 2.59 -4.97 7.08
CA LEU A 150 2.17 -5.38 8.41
C LEU A 150 3.26 -6.20 9.11
N GLN A 151 3.90 -7.13 8.41
CA GLN A 151 5.04 -7.88 8.96
C GLN A 151 6.18 -6.94 9.39
N MET A 152 6.53 -5.97 8.54
CA MET A 152 7.62 -5.04 8.87
C MET A 152 7.25 -4.16 10.06
N ILE A 153 6.01 -3.68 10.14
CA ILE A 153 5.51 -2.94 11.31
C ILE A 153 5.58 -3.81 12.56
N TYR A 154 5.10 -5.06 12.49
CA TYR A 154 5.14 -5.99 13.61
C TYR A 154 6.58 -6.23 14.09
N ALA A 155 7.51 -6.48 13.16
CA ALA A 155 8.92 -6.65 13.45
C ALA A 155 9.53 -5.42 14.16
N SER A 156 9.09 -4.21 13.81
CA SER A 156 9.57 -2.96 14.41
C SER A 156 9.02 -2.64 15.81
N VAL A 157 7.94 -3.32 16.22
CA VAL A 157 7.29 -3.09 17.52
C VAL A 157 7.63 -4.21 18.52
N ASP A 158 7.58 -5.47 18.08
CA ASP A 158 7.64 -6.65 18.97
C ASP A 158 8.92 -7.49 18.81
N ASP A 159 9.98 -6.94 18.18
CA ASP A 159 11.19 -7.69 17.77
C ASP A 159 10.86 -8.94 16.92
N GLY A 160 9.74 -8.90 16.20
CA GLY A 160 9.30 -9.97 15.30
C GLY A 160 10.27 -10.20 14.14
N SER A 161 10.15 -11.34 13.47
CA SER A 161 11.00 -11.65 12.31
C SER A 161 10.76 -10.66 11.17
N LYS A 162 11.85 -10.10 10.62
CA LYS A 162 11.84 -9.30 9.38
C LYS A 162 12.20 -10.12 8.14
N ASP A 163 12.54 -11.39 8.33
CA ASP A 163 13.09 -12.25 7.28
C ASP A 163 12.01 -13.07 6.57
N GLU A 164 10.83 -13.19 7.19
CA GLU A 164 9.67 -13.88 6.62
C GLU A 164 8.34 -13.23 7.03
N VAL A 165 7.33 -13.35 6.16
CA VAL A 165 5.96 -12.90 6.41
C VAL A 165 5.15 -14.02 7.06
N GLY A 166 4.72 -13.79 8.30
CA GLY A 166 3.94 -14.71 9.12
C GLY A 166 2.43 -14.45 9.09
N ILE A 167 1.74 -14.99 10.10
CA ILE A 167 0.30 -14.80 10.36
C ILE A 167 0.12 -13.86 11.56
#